data_AF-A0A2H9PM81-F1
#
_entry.id   AF-A0A2H9PM81-F1
#
_cell.length_a   1.000
_cell.length_b   1.000
_cell.length_c   1.000
_cell.angle_alpha   90.00
_cell.angle_beta   90.00
_cell.angle_gamma   90.00
#
_symmetry.space_group_name_H-M   'P 1'
#
loop_
_entity.id
_entity.type
_entity.pdbx_description
1 polymer ?
#
loop_
_entity_poly.entity_id
_entity_poly.type
_entity_poly.pdbx_seq_one_letter_code
_entity_poly.pdbx_strand_id
1 'polypeptide(L)' 'MPGFDKNLDKELFSGSAEINNSKVTVAVFSYNEGTPKLQITRQNKTSGGEFTFTKLGRLNKEEVEAILPIIEKAKAHL' A
#
# COMPACT_ATOMS: atom_id res chain seq x y z
N MET A 1 5.18 -3.77 -23.15
CA MET A 1 4.27 -2.70 -22.70
C MET A 1 5.10 -1.59 -22.09
N PRO A 2 5.40 -0.49 -22.81
CA PRO A 2 6.04 0.66 -22.20
C PRO A 2 4.94 1.56 -21.65
N GLY A 3 4.75 1.60 -20.34
CA GLY A 3 3.67 2.40 -19.74
C GLY A 3 3.84 2.76 -18.27
N PHE A 4 4.91 2.30 -17.63
CA PHE A 4 5.22 2.66 -16.25
C PHE A 4 6.64 3.21 -16.20
N ASP A 5 6.77 4.53 -16.13
CA ASP A 5 8.03 5.19 -15.83
C ASP A 5 8.05 5.52 -14.33
N LYS A 6 9.00 4.91 -13.61
CA LYS A 6 9.17 5.14 -12.17
C LYS A 6 9.45 6.61 -11.84
N ASN A 7 10.04 7.38 -12.76
CA ASN A 7 10.31 8.80 -12.54
C ASN A 7 9.04 9.66 -12.52
N LEU A 8 7.96 9.17 -13.15
CA LEU A 8 6.67 9.85 -13.15
C LEU A 8 5.84 9.49 -11.91
N ASP A 9 6.17 8.41 -11.20
CA ASP A 9 5.46 7.98 -9.99
C ASP A 9 6.01 8.71 -8.75
N LYS A 10 5.38 9.84 -8.40
CA LYS A 10 5.76 10.62 -7.22
C LYS A 10 5.16 9.97 -5.96
N GLU A 11 6.00 9.62 -4.99
CA GLU A 11 5.56 9.25 -3.65
C GLU A 11 5.24 10.52 -2.86
N LEU A 12 3.97 10.69 -2.49
CA LEU A 12 3.50 11.85 -1.73
C LEU A 12 3.49 11.59 -0.22
N PHE A 13 3.34 10.34 0.18
CA PHE A 13 3.32 9.91 1.58
C PHE A 13 3.71 8.44 1.67
N SER A 14 4.39 8.05 2.74
CA SER A 14 4.68 6.65 3.06
C SER A 14 4.79 6.47 4.57
N GLY A 15 4.09 5.47 5.08
CA GLY A 15 4.18 5.02 6.47
C GLY A 15 4.19 3.51 6.53
N SER A 16 5.05 2.93 7.36
CA SER A 16 5.19 1.48 7.49
C SER A 16 5.14 1.02 8.92
N ALA A 17 4.46 -0.10 9.16
CA ALA A 17 4.44 -0.81 10.42
C ALA A 17 5.16 -2.15 10.26
N GLU A 18 6.14 -2.40 11.11
CA GLU A 18 6.81 -3.70 11.22
C GLU A 18 6.04 -4.58 12.21
N ILE A 19 5.66 -5.76 11.77
CA ILE A 19 4.84 -6.72 12.49
C ILE A 19 5.54 -8.08 12.39
N ASN A 20 6.24 -8.47 13.47
CA ASN A 20 7.04 -9.70 13.52
C ASN A 20 8.03 -9.82 12.35
N ASN A 21 7.76 -10.74 11.42
CA ASN A 21 8.60 -11.03 10.26
C ASN A 21 8.05 -10.40 8.95
N SER A 22 7.10 -9.48 9.09
CA SER A 22 6.41 -8.82 8.00
C SER A 22 6.43 -7.30 8.18
N LYS A 23 6.49 -6.56 7.08
CA LYS A 23 6.36 -5.11 7.05
C LYS A 23 5.15 -4.76 6.20
N VAL A 24 4.21 -3.99 6.76
CA VAL A 24 3.06 -3.47 6.02
C VAL A 24 3.29 -1.99 5.77
N THR A 25 3.17 -1.55 4.52
CA THR A 25 3.37 -0.16 4.13
C THR A 25 2.10 0.39 3.52
N VAL A 26 1.70 1.58 3.96
CA VAL A 26 0.64 2.39 3.37
C VAL A 26 1.30 3.63 2.77
N ALA A 27 1.20 3.77 1.46
CA ALA A 27 1.82 4.87 0.72
C ALA A 27 0.85 5.50 -0.28
N VAL A 28 1.04 6.77 -0.59
CA VAL A 28 0.24 7.50 -1.59
C VAL A 28 1.15 7.84 -2.76
N PHE A 29 0.78 7.38 -3.95
CA PHE A 29 1.51 7.63 -5.18
C PHE A 29 0.67 8.43 -6.17
N SER A 30 1.31 9.36 -6.86
CA SER A 30 0.73 10.20 -7.89
C SER A 30 1.55 10.03 -9.17
N TYR A 31 1.02 9.27 -10.12
CA TYR A 31 1.67 9.03 -11.40
C TYR A 31 1.41 10.19 -12.35
N ASN A 32 2.48 10.81 -12.85
CA ASN A 32 2.44 11.90 -13.83
C ASN A 32 1.46 13.03 -13.44
N GLU A 33 1.48 13.41 -12.16
CA GLU A 33 0.59 14.46 -11.60
C GLU A 33 -0.92 14.13 -11.72
N GLY A 34 -1.25 12.88 -12.06
CA GLY A 34 -2.61 12.36 -12.05
C GLY A 34 -3.14 12.13 -10.64
N THR A 35 -4.38 11.68 -10.54
CA THR A 35 -5.06 11.50 -9.24
C THR A 35 -4.26 10.59 -8.30
N PRO A 36 -3.88 11.08 -7.10
CA PRO A 36 -3.17 10.28 -6.12
C PRO A 36 -3.97 9.05 -5.71
N LYS A 37 -3.28 7.92 -5.57
CA LYS A 37 -3.87 6.66 -5.12
C LYS A 37 -3.11 6.11 -3.93
N LEU A 38 -3.87 5.63 -2.95
CA LEU A 38 -3.33 4.90 -1.81
C LEU A 38 -2.95 3.48 -2.28
N GLN A 39 -1.77 3.02 -1.90
CA GLN A 39 -1.27 1.67 -2.15
C GLN A 39 -0.88 1.03 -0.83
N ILE A 40 -1.42 -0.15 -0.57
CA ILE A 40 -1.08 -0.96 0.60
C ILE A 40 -0.23 -2.14 0.12
N THR A 41 0.90 -2.35 0.76
CA THR A 41 1.83 -3.43 0.43
C THR A 41 2.25 -4.17 1.68
N ARG A 42 2.63 -5.43 1.50
CA ARG A 42 3.23 -6.28 2.53
C ARG A 42 4.55 -6.81 2.01
N GLN A 43 5.56 -6.80 2.87
CA GLN A 43 6.82 -7.49 2.64
C GLN A 43 6.97 -8.57 3.70
N ASN A 44 7.07 -9.84 3.33
CA ASN A 44 7.31 -10.95 4.26
C ASN A 44 8.75 -11.43 4.11
N LYS A 45 9.45 -11.61 5.22
CA LYS A 45 10.77 -12.24 5.19
C LYS A 45 10.60 -13.76 5.05
N THR A 46 11.26 -14.33 4.05
CA THR A 46 11.29 -15.77 3.81
C THR A 46 12.26 -16.45 4.78
N SER A 47 12.18 -17.77 4.90
CA SER A 47 13.13 -18.56 5.70
C SER A 47 14.59 -18.41 5.24
N GLY A 48 14.80 -18.01 3.98
CA GLY A 48 16.12 -17.68 3.42
C GLY A 48 16.60 -16.25 3.69
N GLY A 49 15.80 -15.43 4.37
CA GLY A 49 16.14 -14.05 4.74
C GLY A 49 15.78 -12.99 3.70
N GLU A 50 15.22 -13.38 2.54
CA GLU A 50 14.78 -12.46 1.49
C GLU A 50 13.39 -11.90 1.79
N PHE A 51 13.10 -10.67 1.33
CA PHE A 51 11.76 -10.11 1.46
C PHE A 51 10.93 -10.34 0.19
N THR A 52 9.77 -10.99 0.34
CA THR A 52 8.78 -11.12 -0.73
C THR A 52 7.76 -10.01 -0.64
N PHE A 53 7.59 -9.26 -1.73
CA PHE A 53 6.63 -8.17 -1.83
C PHE A 53 5.28 -8.68 -2.31
N THR A 54 4.20 -8.19 -1.69
CA THR A 54 2.82 -8.46 -2.09
C THR A 54 2.03 -7.16 -2.04
N LYS A 55 1.35 -6.81 -3.12
CA LYS A 55 0.40 -5.69 -3.13
C LYS A 55 -0.92 -6.15 -2.53
N LEU A 56 -1.38 -5.49 -1.47
CA LEU A 56 -2.64 -5.80 -0.80
C LEU A 56 -3.81 -5.01 -1.38
N GLY A 57 -3.56 -3.81 -1.91
CA GLY A 57 -4.60 -3.01 -2.54
C GLY A 57 -4.05 -1.72 -3.16
N ARG A 58 -4.82 -1.16 -4.10
CA ARG A 58 -4.61 0.19 -4.63
C ARG A 58 -5.97 0.86 -4.79
N LEU A 59 -6.18 1.96 -4.08
CA LEU A 59 -7.49 2.59 -3.92
C LEU A 59 -7.41 4.08 -4.27
N ASN A 60 -8.49 4.61 -4.81
CA ASN A 60 -8.71 6.04 -4.91
C ASN A 60 -9.24 6.60 -3.57
N LYS A 61 -9.42 7.93 -3.50
CA LYS A 61 -9.87 8.60 -2.27
C LYS A 61 -11.27 8.15 -1.83
N GLU A 62 -12.22 8.06 -2.75
CA GLU A 62 -13.62 7.70 -2.47
C GLU A 62 -13.71 6.28 -1.90
N GLU A 63 -12.97 5.33 -2.49
CA GLU A 63 -12.88 3.96 -2.02
C GLU A 63 -12.31 3.91 -0.60
N VAL A 64 -11.23 4.66 -0.31
CA VAL A 64 -10.64 4.72 1.03
C VAL A 64 -11.65 5.26 2.04
N GLU A 65 -12.31 6.38 1.75
CA GLU A 65 -13.31 6.99 2.64
C GLU A 65 -14.49 6.03 2.92
N ALA A 66 -14.93 5.28 1.90
CA ALA A 66 -16.00 4.30 2.04
C ALA A 66 -15.61 3.08 2.88
N ILE A 67 -14.39 2.56 2.74
CA ILE A 67 -13.97 1.32 3.42
C ILE A 67 -13.35 1.54 4.79
N LEU A 68 -12.78 2.71 5.10
CA LEU A 68 -12.21 3.00 6.42
C LEU A 68 -13.15 2.66 7.59
N PRO A 69 -14.43 3.08 7.60
CA PRO A 69 -15.34 2.70 8.69
C PRO A 69 -15.64 1.20 8.71
N ILE A 70 -15.58 0.51 7.57
CA ILE A 70 -15.78 -0.94 7.48
C ILE A 70 -14.57 -1.67 8.07
N ILE A 71 -13.35 -1.24 7.73
CA ILE A 71 -12.09 -1.77 8.27
C ILE A 71 -12.07 -1.60 9.79
N GLU A 72 -12.46 -0.42 10.28
CA GLU A 72 -12.49 -0.14 11.72
C GLU A 72 -13.48 -1.05 12.46
N LYS A 73 -14.65 -1.35 11.88
CA LYS A 73 -15.59 -2.33 12.42
C LYS A 73 -15.04 -3.75 12.35
N ALA A 74 -14.45 -4.14 11.22
CA ALA A 74 -13.89 -5.48 11.02
C ALA A 74 -12.76 -5.78 12.02
N LYS A 75 -11.98 -4.76 12.41
CA LYS A 75 -10.94 -4.85 13.44
C LYS A 75 -11.44 -5.44 14.76
N ALA A 76 -12.69 -5.18 15.15
CA ALA A 76 -13.26 -5.72 16.39
C ALA A 76 -13.48 -7.26 16.36
N HIS A 77 -13.28 -7.90 15.21
CA HIS A 77 -13.45 -9.34 15.00
C HIS A 77 -12.13 -10.08 14.68
N LEU A 78 -10.99 -9.38 14.71
CA LEU A 78 -9.65 -9.94 14.49
C LEU A 78 -8.94 -10.16 15.83
#